data_AF-J3A9A8-F1
#
_entry.id   AF-J3A9A8-F1
#
_cell.length_a   1.000
_cell.length_b   1.000
_cell.length_c   1.000
_cell.angle_alpha   90.00
_cell.angle_beta   90.00
_cell.angle_gamma   90.00
#
_symmetry.space_group_name_H-M   'P 1'
#
loop_
_entity.id
_entity.type
_entity.pdbx_description
1 polymer ?
#
loop_
_entity_poly.entity_id
_entity_poly.type
_entity_poly.pdbx_seq_one_letter_code
_entity_poly.pdbx_strand_id
1 'polypeptide(L)'
;MPGQNLTRLEATDRSATVHTRSYDVTLDLTRGETVFGSSTTVRFTSTQGSSTFIDLIAPVVHSISLNGRALDPAEVYADSRITLTGLAADNELVVVADCAYMHTGEGLHRFTDPADGETYLYSQFEVPDSRRVFAVFEQPDLKASFTFTVTTPSSWTVLSNSPTPEPTPTEDSDGSGDAHTFAFAPTEPMSSYVTAIVAGPYVGATDEYVASDGRTVPLGVYCRKSLVEHMDSAEILDLTKRGFAYYEDLFATPYAFTKYDQIFVPEFNAGAMENAGCVTHRDDYIFRSRPVEARVERRAVTILHELAHMWFGDMVTMTWWNDLWLNESFAEFTSTLATAEITRWDQAWTTFQTLEKSWAYNQDQLSSTHPVAAEINDLHDVEVNFDGITYAKGASVLAALVGYVGRENFFAGIQRYLAAHAYSNAELGDLLRELEAVSGRDLSSWTRLWLQEAGVTTLRLEVVTDADGVITQAAVRQEIPADSPASLRPHRVRSAPTARPARAPIRTWSAPTALSSTSMVS
;
A
#
# COMPACT_ATOMS: atom_id res chain seq x y z
N MET A 1 16.39 13.75 11.56
CA MET A 1 17.49 14.55 10.97
C MET A 1 16.89 15.77 10.31
N PRO A 2 17.54 16.95 10.32
CA PRO A 2 17.08 18.09 9.53
C PRO A 2 16.84 17.68 8.07
N GLY A 3 15.79 18.21 7.45
CA GLY A 3 15.47 18.03 6.02
C GLY A 3 14.87 16.67 5.58
N GLN A 4 14.83 15.65 6.45
CA GLN A 4 14.21 14.36 6.12
C GLN A 4 12.71 14.29 6.37
N ASN A 5 12.14 15.21 7.16
CA ASN A 5 10.70 15.29 7.37
C ASN A 5 10.08 16.26 6.36
N LEU A 6 9.43 15.74 5.33
CA LEU A 6 8.70 16.54 4.34
C LEU A 6 7.34 16.91 4.91
N THR A 7 7.00 18.18 4.87
CA THR A 7 5.67 18.65 5.29
C THR A 7 4.68 18.62 4.12
N ARG A 8 3.39 18.48 4.43
CA ARG A 8 2.30 18.58 3.47
C ARG A 8 2.31 19.92 2.73
N LEU A 9 2.66 21.00 3.42
CA LEU A 9 2.75 22.34 2.82
C LEU A 9 3.87 22.39 1.78
N GLU A 10 5.07 21.90 2.12
CA GLU A 10 6.17 21.80 1.16
C GLU A 10 5.80 20.94 -0.05
N ALA A 11 5.12 19.80 0.17
CA ALA A 11 4.65 18.93 -0.89
C ALA A 11 3.64 19.64 -1.81
N THR A 12 2.69 20.38 -1.23
CA THR A 12 1.69 21.16 -1.96
C THR A 12 2.32 22.28 -2.78
N ASP A 13 3.23 23.05 -2.18
CA ASP A 13 3.95 24.14 -2.85
C ASP A 13 4.81 23.59 -4.01
N ARG A 14 5.41 22.42 -3.80
CA ARG A 14 6.19 21.72 -4.83
C ARG A 14 5.30 21.24 -5.97
N SER A 15 4.18 20.58 -5.73
CA SER A 15 3.24 20.15 -6.78
C SER A 15 2.59 21.29 -7.55
N ALA A 16 2.38 22.44 -6.92
CA ALA A 16 1.93 23.64 -7.63
C ALA A 16 2.98 24.17 -8.63
N THR A 17 4.24 23.80 -8.45
CA THR A 17 5.37 24.34 -9.19
C THR A 17 6.03 23.35 -10.13
N VAL A 18 6.07 22.06 -9.79
CA VAL A 18 6.84 21.00 -10.45
C VAL A 18 5.90 19.91 -10.94
N HIS A 19 6.09 19.47 -12.18
CA HIS A 19 5.40 18.29 -12.72
C HIS A 19 6.43 17.34 -13.30
N THR A 20 6.61 16.19 -12.65
CA THR A 20 7.56 15.16 -13.03
C THR A 20 7.14 14.48 -14.35
N ARG A 21 8.12 14.03 -15.13
CA ARG A 21 7.88 13.27 -16.36
C ARG A 21 8.54 11.90 -16.29
N SER A 22 9.85 11.88 -16.04
CA SER A 22 10.62 10.63 -16.04
C SER A 22 11.83 10.69 -15.11
N TYR A 23 12.22 9.51 -14.62
CA TYR A 23 13.47 9.27 -13.93
C TYR A 23 14.24 8.17 -14.68
N ASP A 24 15.49 8.45 -15.06
CA ASP A 24 16.44 7.41 -15.49
C ASP A 24 17.46 7.21 -14.36
N VAL A 25 17.45 6.03 -13.76
CA VAL A 25 18.26 5.69 -12.59
C VAL A 25 19.23 4.58 -12.94
N THR A 26 20.53 4.86 -12.88
CA THR A 26 21.59 3.86 -13.01
C THR A 26 22.14 3.53 -11.64
N LEU A 27 22.10 2.25 -11.28
CA LEU A 27 22.63 1.72 -10.03
C LEU A 27 23.82 0.80 -10.30
N ASP A 28 24.91 1.03 -9.58
CA ASP A 28 26.10 0.18 -9.62
C ASP A 28 26.28 -0.50 -8.27
N LEU A 29 25.83 -1.75 -8.20
CA LEU A 29 25.81 -2.58 -6.99
C LEU A 29 27.11 -3.36 -6.80
N THR A 30 28.12 -3.12 -7.64
CA THR A 30 29.40 -3.83 -7.62
C THR A 30 30.46 -3.16 -6.73
N ARG A 31 30.15 -2.00 -6.15
CA ARG A 31 31.10 -1.14 -5.41
C ARG A 31 31.37 -1.55 -3.95
N GLY A 32 31.32 -2.86 -3.67
CA GLY A 32 31.56 -3.43 -2.36
C GLY A 32 30.32 -3.51 -1.46
N GLU A 33 30.55 -3.52 -0.14
CA GLU A 33 29.52 -3.89 0.86
C GLU A 33 28.82 -2.71 1.54
N THR A 34 29.38 -1.50 1.45
CA THR A 34 28.91 -0.34 2.24
C THR A 34 28.13 0.67 1.42
N VAL A 35 28.51 0.86 0.15
CA VAL A 35 27.90 1.83 -0.76
C VAL A 35 27.67 1.22 -2.13
N PHE A 36 26.76 1.84 -2.88
CA PHE A 36 26.54 1.60 -4.30
C PHE A 36 26.55 2.93 -5.05
N GLY A 37 26.90 2.88 -6.34
CA GLY A 37 26.83 4.05 -7.21
C GLY A 37 25.39 4.33 -7.60
N SER A 38 24.97 5.58 -7.57
CA SER A 38 23.67 6.03 -8.07
C SER A 38 23.84 7.24 -8.98
N SER A 39 23.31 7.13 -10.21
CA SER A 39 23.22 8.24 -11.15
C SER A 39 21.77 8.41 -11.54
N THR A 40 21.18 9.56 -11.20
CA THR A 40 19.78 9.87 -11.47
C THR A 40 19.68 11.00 -12.48
N THR A 41 18.96 10.80 -13.57
CA THR A 41 18.51 11.86 -14.48
C THR A 41 17.01 12.06 -14.30
N VAL A 42 16.60 13.26 -13.87
CA VAL A 42 15.20 13.63 -13.64
C VAL A 42 14.78 14.64 -14.68
N ARG A 43 13.69 14.34 -15.40
CA ARG A 43 13.05 15.28 -16.33
C ARG A 43 11.71 15.73 -15.79
N PHE A 44 11.52 17.04 -15.71
CA PHE A 44 10.32 17.64 -15.14
C PHE A 44 10.07 19.02 -15.74
N THR A 45 8.82 19.47 -15.67
CA THR A 45 8.46 20.87 -15.98
C THR A 45 8.29 21.67 -14.72
N SER A 46 8.42 22.99 -14.85
CA SER A 46 8.11 23.88 -13.74
C SER A 46 7.69 25.28 -14.16
N THR A 47 7.14 26.03 -13.22
CA THR A 47 6.97 27.49 -13.36
C THR A 47 8.32 28.16 -13.59
N GLN A 48 8.50 28.84 -14.73
CA GLN A 48 9.79 29.44 -15.08
C GLN A 48 10.26 30.47 -14.03
N GLY A 49 11.53 30.37 -13.65
CA GLY A 49 12.18 31.23 -12.66
C GLY A 49 11.91 30.83 -11.20
N SER A 50 11.11 29.79 -10.96
CA SER A 50 10.83 29.31 -9.61
C SER A 50 12.04 28.58 -8.99
N SER A 51 11.88 28.23 -7.72
CA SER A 51 12.83 27.46 -6.94
C SER A 51 12.10 26.36 -6.18
N THR A 52 12.78 25.25 -5.91
CA THR A 52 12.27 24.11 -5.13
C THR A 52 13.46 23.31 -4.58
N PHE A 53 13.21 22.12 -4.05
CA PHE A 53 14.25 21.14 -3.71
C PHE A 53 13.86 19.73 -4.16
N ILE A 54 14.88 18.89 -4.36
CA ILE A 54 14.75 17.45 -4.59
C ILE A 54 15.46 16.69 -3.47
N ASP A 55 14.95 15.53 -3.10
CA ASP A 55 15.42 14.76 -1.94
C ASP A 55 16.48 13.72 -2.35
N LEU A 56 17.53 13.58 -1.53
CA LEU A 56 18.55 12.54 -1.65
C LEU A 56 19.23 12.32 -0.29
N ILE A 57 19.27 11.08 0.18
CA ILE A 57 20.04 10.67 1.36
C ILE A 57 21.25 9.87 0.86
N ALA A 58 22.38 10.55 0.72
CA ALA A 58 23.63 9.95 0.28
C ALA A 58 24.82 10.40 1.15
N PRO A 59 25.73 9.48 1.55
CA PRO A 59 27.01 9.83 2.16
C PRO A 59 27.86 10.81 1.33
N VAL A 60 27.87 10.65 0.00
CA VAL A 60 28.68 11.48 -0.90
C VAL A 60 27.87 11.82 -2.15
N VAL A 61 27.83 13.10 -2.50
CA VAL A 61 27.30 13.59 -3.78
C VAL A 61 28.48 14.12 -4.60
N HIS A 62 28.74 13.49 -5.74
CA HIS A 62 29.91 13.77 -6.58
C HIS A 62 29.67 14.92 -7.55
N SER A 63 28.50 14.96 -8.16
CA SER A 63 28.14 16.03 -9.10
C SER A 63 26.65 16.24 -9.21
N ILE A 64 26.28 17.49 -9.48
CA ILE A 64 24.91 17.92 -9.73
C ILE A 64 24.95 18.83 -10.96
N SER A 65 24.10 18.56 -11.96
CA SER A 65 23.97 19.37 -13.16
C SER A 65 22.50 19.67 -13.43
N LEU A 66 22.14 20.95 -13.50
CA LEU A 66 20.79 21.39 -13.84
C LEU A 66 20.83 22.08 -15.20
N ASN A 67 20.16 21.52 -16.19
CA ASN A 67 20.10 22.03 -17.57
C ASN A 67 21.50 22.23 -18.18
N GLY A 68 22.42 21.29 -17.91
CA GLY A 68 23.82 21.35 -18.35
C GLY A 68 24.71 22.31 -17.55
N ARG A 69 24.16 23.04 -16.57
CA ARG A 69 24.93 23.88 -15.66
C ARG A 69 25.31 23.10 -14.41
N ALA A 70 26.60 22.92 -14.19
CA ALA A 70 27.12 22.34 -12.96
C ALA A 70 26.75 23.20 -11.74
N LEU A 71 26.28 22.55 -10.68
CA LEU A 71 26.06 23.11 -9.35
C LEU A 71 27.10 22.52 -8.41
N ASP A 72 27.62 23.32 -7.48
CA ASP A 72 28.54 22.83 -6.46
C ASP A 72 27.77 22.09 -5.37
N PRO A 73 27.97 20.77 -5.17
CA PRO A 73 27.29 20.02 -4.11
C PRO A 73 27.52 20.63 -2.72
N ALA A 74 28.67 21.24 -2.47
CA ALA A 74 28.96 21.87 -1.18
C ALA A 74 28.07 23.10 -0.89
N GLU A 75 27.49 23.71 -1.92
CA GLU A 75 26.61 24.88 -1.79
C GLU A 75 25.12 24.50 -1.84
N VAL A 76 24.76 23.52 -2.66
CA VAL A 76 23.34 23.22 -2.94
C VAL A 76 22.80 21.97 -2.25
N TYR A 77 23.66 21.06 -1.79
CA TYR A 77 23.25 19.84 -1.08
C TYR A 77 23.48 20.00 0.42
N ALA A 78 22.37 20.10 1.16
CA ALA A 78 22.37 20.19 2.62
C ALA A 78 21.14 19.48 3.18
N ASP A 79 21.28 18.85 4.34
CA ASP A 79 20.16 18.24 5.07
C ASP A 79 19.34 17.25 4.20
N SER A 80 20.04 16.42 3.41
CA SER A 80 19.42 15.45 2.49
C SER A 80 18.54 16.05 1.38
N ARG A 81 18.73 17.34 1.08
CA ARG A 81 18.01 18.06 0.02
C ARG A 81 18.98 18.76 -0.92
N ILE A 82 18.65 18.80 -2.20
CA ILE A 82 19.34 19.57 -3.23
C ILE A 82 18.47 20.76 -3.60
N THR A 83 18.95 21.97 -3.29
CA THR A 83 18.24 23.22 -3.61
C THR A 83 18.36 23.53 -5.11
N LEU A 84 17.23 23.76 -5.77
CA LEU A 84 17.14 24.09 -7.19
C LEU A 84 16.57 25.50 -7.33
N THR A 85 17.26 26.38 -8.07
CA THR A 85 16.86 27.77 -8.28
C THR A 85 16.90 28.15 -9.75
N GLY A 86 16.04 29.10 -10.14
CA GLY A 86 15.99 29.60 -11.51
C GLY A 86 15.58 28.53 -12.51
N LEU A 87 14.58 27.72 -12.15
CA LEU A 87 14.11 26.61 -12.97
C LEU A 87 13.60 27.11 -14.34
N ALA A 88 13.84 26.33 -15.39
CA ALA A 88 13.28 26.58 -16.71
C ALA A 88 11.85 26.01 -16.82
N ALA A 89 11.19 26.22 -17.96
CA ALA A 89 9.89 25.58 -18.21
C ALA A 89 10.03 24.06 -18.31
N ASP A 90 11.11 23.58 -18.94
CA ASP A 90 11.51 22.19 -19.03
C ASP A 90 12.90 22.05 -18.39
N ASN A 91 13.07 21.10 -17.49
CA ASN A 91 14.32 20.88 -16.78
C ASN A 91 14.81 19.44 -16.92
N GLU A 92 16.14 19.31 -17.01
CA GLU A 92 16.86 18.06 -16.79
C GLU A 92 17.85 18.26 -15.64
N LEU A 93 17.69 17.45 -14.59
CA LEU A 93 18.60 17.39 -13.46
C LEU A 93 19.36 16.07 -13.49
N VAL A 94 20.68 16.11 -13.44
CA VAL A 94 21.54 14.93 -13.30
C VAL A 94 22.25 14.99 -11.95
N VAL A 95 22.13 13.92 -11.16
CA VAL A 95 22.78 13.79 -9.84
C VAL A 95 23.56 12.49 -9.82
N VAL A 96 24.83 12.55 -9.43
CA VAL A 96 25.70 11.38 -9.25
C VAL A 96 26.17 11.32 -7.81
N ALA A 97 25.95 10.19 -7.14
CA ALA A 97 26.20 10.02 -5.71
C ALA A 97 26.65 8.58 -5.39
N ASP A 98 27.29 8.42 -4.22
CA ASP A 98 27.45 7.13 -3.56
C ASP A 98 26.37 7.04 -2.48
N CYS A 99 25.44 6.11 -2.64
CA CYS A 99 24.37 5.84 -1.68
C CYS A 99 24.76 4.67 -0.76
N ALA A 100 24.25 4.65 0.47
CA ALA A 100 24.58 3.61 1.43
C ALA A 100 23.59 2.45 1.38
N TYR A 101 24.09 1.22 1.49
CA TYR A 101 23.21 0.09 1.81
C TYR A 101 22.63 0.24 3.21
N MET A 102 21.43 -0.30 3.40
CA MET A 102 20.74 -0.34 4.70
C MET A 102 20.72 -1.77 5.25
N HIS A 103 20.54 -1.89 6.56
CA HIS A 103 20.41 -3.18 7.28
C HIS A 103 19.25 -3.18 8.26
N THR A 104 18.30 -2.27 8.06
CA THR A 104 17.18 -2.02 8.99
C THR A 104 15.83 -2.36 8.38
N GLY A 105 15.78 -2.67 7.07
CA GLY A 105 14.56 -3.09 6.37
C GLY A 105 13.93 -2.00 5.51
N GLU A 106 14.55 -0.82 5.42
CA GLU A 106 14.18 0.30 4.54
C GLU A 106 15.29 0.63 3.53
N GLY A 107 15.00 1.49 2.54
CA GLY A 107 15.95 1.87 1.50
C GLY A 107 16.37 0.67 0.66
N LEU A 108 17.63 0.58 0.25
CA LEU A 108 18.18 -0.63 -0.36
C LEU A 108 18.82 -1.51 0.73
N HIS A 109 18.03 -2.45 1.25
CA HIS A 109 18.46 -3.37 2.29
C HIS A 109 19.45 -4.39 1.75
N ARG A 110 20.50 -4.69 2.51
CA ARG A 110 21.52 -5.70 2.22
C ARG A 110 21.56 -6.77 3.29
N PHE A 111 21.38 -8.02 2.88
CA PHE A 111 21.47 -9.19 3.74
C PHE A 111 22.44 -10.22 3.16
N THR A 112 23.28 -10.81 4.00
CA THR A 112 24.09 -11.98 3.62
C THR A 112 23.54 -13.20 4.34
N ASP A 113 23.04 -14.17 3.57
CA ASP A 113 22.41 -15.36 4.14
C ASP A 113 23.45 -16.29 4.77
N PRO A 114 23.39 -16.59 6.08
CA PRO A 114 24.32 -17.51 6.72
C PRO A 114 24.24 -18.96 6.19
N ALA A 115 23.14 -19.34 5.53
CA ALA A 115 22.92 -20.70 5.06
C ALA A 115 23.67 -21.01 3.75
N ASP A 116 23.81 -20.03 2.85
CA ASP A 116 24.47 -20.20 1.55
C ASP A 116 25.68 -19.26 1.35
N GLY A 117 25.86 -18.25 2.21
CA GLY A 117 26.93 -17.26 2.13
C GLY A 117 26.72 -16.19 1.06
N GLU A 118 25.56 -16.16 0.40
CA GLU A 118 25.25 -15.26 -0.71
C GLU A 118 24.62 -13.96 -0.21
N THR A 119 24.80 -12.88 -0.98
CA THR A 119 24.19 -11.58 -0.71
C THR A 119 22.85 -11.44 -1.45
N TYR A 120 21.84 -10.96 -0.74
CA TYR A 120 20.51 -10.65 -1.23
C TYR A 120 20.16 -9.20 -0.89
N LEU A 121 19.67 -8.47 -1.89
CA LEU A 121 19.24 -7.08 -1.77
C LEU A 121 17.76 -6.96 -2.13
N TYR A 122 17.06 -6.09 -1.43
CA TYR A 122 15.73 -5.63 -1.81
C TYR A 122 15.53 -4.18 -1.39
N SER A 123 14.66 -3.48 -2.09
CA SER A 123 14.22 -2.15 -1.73
C SER A 123 12.94 -2.17 -0.91
N GLN A 124 12.83 -1.27 0.07
CA GLN A 124 11.58 -0.88 0.73
C GLN A 124 11.56 0.65 0.80
N PHE A 125 10.63 1.27 0.06
CA PHE A 125 10.62 2.73 -0.09
C PHE A 125 9.46 3.44 0.60
N GLU A 126 8.35 2.77 0.88
CA GLU A 126 7.28 3.38 1.65
C GLU A 126 7.70 3.53 3.12
N VAL A 127 7.57 4.72 3.74
CA VAL A 127 6.89 5.94 3.22
C VAL A 127 7.81 6.82 2.38
N PRO A 128 9.07 7.11 2.81
CA PRO A 128 9.91 8.08 2.10
C PRO A 128 11.39 7.64 2.08
N ASP A 129 11.64 6.43 1.59
CA ASP A 129 12.98 5.82 1.53
C ASP A 129 13.49 5.61 0.11
N SER A 130 12.73 5.98 -0.92
CA SER A 130 13.21 6.02 -2.32
C SER A 130 14.39 6.98 -2.48
N ARG A 131 14.40 8.10 -1.73
CA ARG A 131 15.50 9.05 -1.67
C ARG A 131 16.81 8.48 -1.11
N ARG A 132 16.81 7.29 -0.50
CA ARG A 132 18.06 6.61 -0.09
C ARG A 132 18.77 5.92 -1.26
N VAL A 133 18.08 5.76 -2.38
CA VAL A 133 18.59 5.02 -3.55
C VAL A 133 18.84 5.93 -4.74
N PHE A 134 18.01 6.94 -4.96
CA PHE A 134 18.16 7.87 -6.08
C PHE A 134 17.59 9.25 -5.74
N ALA A 135 17.97 10.28 -6.50
CA ALA A 135 17.48 11.64 -6.27
C ALA A 135 16.02 11.77 -6.77
N VAL A 136 15.11 12.23 -5.92
CA VAL A 136 13.66 12.14 -6.20
C VAL A 136 12.85 13.25 -5.56
N PHE A 137 11.80 13.71 -6.24
CA PHE A 137 10.77 14.56 -5.62
C PHE A 137 9.81 13.65 -4.85
N GLU A 138 10.19 13.28 -3.63
CA GLU A 138 9.55 12.18 -2.89
C GLU A 138 8.19 12.60 -2.32
N GLN A 139 7.13 12.33 -3.06
CA GLN A 139 5.73 12.47 -2.64
C GLN A 139 4.81 11.70 -3.60
N PRO A 140 3.62 11.24 -3.16
CA PRO A 140 2.78 10.34 -3.94
C PRO A 140 2.10 11.00 -5.17
N ASP A 141 1.90 12.32 -5.18
CA ASP A 141 1.22 13.04 -6.27
C ASP A 141 2.13 13.48 -7.42
N LEU A 142 3.44 13.22 -7.33
CA LEU A 142 4.39 13.50 -8.40
C LEU A 142 4.76 12.23 -9.18
N LYS A 143 3.73 11.57 -9.73
CA LYS A 143 3.90 10.36 -10.55
C LYS A 143 4.79 10.58 -11.78
N ALA A 144 5.60 9.59 -12.11
CA ALA A 144 6.49 9.62 -13.27
C ALA A 144 6.72 8.19 -13.81
N SER A 145 7.27 8.09 -15.03
CA SER A 145 7.86 6.84 -15.51
C SER A 145 9.27 6.66 -14.94
N PHE A 146 9.62 5.45 -14.51
CA PHE A 146 10.95 5.12 -14.01
C PHE A 146 11.65 4.14 -14.94
N THR A 147 12.91 4.40 -15.26
CA THR A 147 13.79 3.51 -16.02
C THR A 147 14.97 3.14 -15.13
N PHE A 148 15.14 1.85 -14.83
CA PHE A 148 16.28 1.37 -14.05
C PHE A 148 17.32 0.69 -14.94
N THR A 149 18.59 1.06 -14.75
CA THR A 149 19.75 0.33 -15.29
C THR A 149 20.59 -0.15 -14.11
N VAL A 150 20.69 -1.46 -13.90
CA VAL A 150 21.35 -2.02 -12.70
C VAL A 150 22.53 -2.88 -13.11
N THR A 151 23.71 -2.54 -12.60
CA THR A 151 24.93 -3.35 -12.75
C THR A 151 25.18 -4.16 -11.48
N THR A 152 25.37 -5.47 -11.63
CA THR A 152 25.55 -6.43 -10.53
C THR A 152 26.66 -7.44 -10.84
N PRO A 153 27.14 -8.21 -9.85
CA PRO A 153 27.90 -9.43 -10.13
C PRO A 153 27.15 -10.33 -11.13
N SER A 154 27.88 -10.98 -12.03
CA SER A 154 27.31 -11.77 -13.15
C SER A 154 26.44 -12.95 -12.74
N SER A 155 26.59 -13.45 -11.50
CA SER A 155 25.80 -14.55 -10.95
C SER A 155 24.43 -14.13 -10.41
N TRP A 156 24.14 -12.83 -10.36
CA TRP A 156 22.91 -12.30 -9.79
C TRP A 156 21.80 -12.16 -10.83
N THR A 157 20.57 -12.28 -10.34
CA THR A 157 19.35 -11.87 -11.04
C THR A 157 18.94 -10.50 -10.52
N VAL A 158 18.33 -9.67 -11.36
CA VAL A 158 17.69 -8.41 -10.96
C VAL A 158 16.21 -8.45 -11.34
N LEU A 159 15.36 -8.10 -10.38
CA LEU A 159 13.92 -7.94 -10.55
C LEU A 159 13.57 -6.49 -10.19
N SER A 160 12.72 -5.85 -11.00
CA SER A 160 12.22 -4.49 -10.78
C SER A 160 10.76 -4.41 -11.24
N ASN A 161 10.13 -3.23 -11.33
CA ASN A 161 8.73 -3.08 -11.72
C ASN A 161 8.44 -3.56 -13.15
N SER A 162 9.38 -3.34 -14.08
CA SER A 162 9.29 -3.76 -15.47
C SER A 162 9.79 -5.20 -15.69
N PRO A 163 9.38 -5.89 -16.78
CA PRO A 163 9.89 -7.21 -17.14
C PRO A 163 11.43 -7.25 -17.15
N THR A 164 11.99 -8.29 -16.53
CA THR A 164 13.45 -8.46 -16.45
C THR A 164 14.03 -8.65 -17.85
N PRO A 165 14.96 -7.78 -18.28
CA PRO A 165 15.59 -7.89 -19.58
C PRO A 165 16.65 -9.00 -19.59
N GLU A 166 17.07 -9.39 -20.79
CA GLU A 166 18.30 -10.17 -20.94
C GLU A 166 19.52 -9.35 -20.48
N PRO A 167 20.38 -9.87 -19.59
CA PRO A 167 21.54 -9.15 -19.10
C PRO A 167 22.61 -9.00 -20.19
N THR A 168 23.30 -7.85 -20.20
CA THR A 168 24.47 -7.63 -21.04
C THR A 168 25.76 -7.75 -20.22
N PRO A 169 26.76 -8.54 -20.64
CA PRO A 169 28.06 -8.59 -19.99
C PRO A 169 28.76 -7.23 -19.93
N THR A 170 29.36 -6.93 -18.78
CA THR A 170 30.20 -5.76 -18.53
C THR A 170 31.34 -6.12 -17.58
N GLU A 171 32.31 -5.23 -17.43
CA GLU A 171 33.33 -5.33 -16.38
C GLU A 171 32.79 -4.73 -15.07
N ASP A 172 33.21 -5.30 -13.94
CA ASP A 172 32.96 -4.75 -12.62
C ASP A 172 33.64 -3.37 -12.47
N SER A 173 32.96 -2.44 -11.80
CA SER A 173 33.47 -1.10 -11.53
C SER A 173 34.73 -1.10 -10.66
N ASP A 174 34.89 -2.11 -9.80
CA ASP A 174 36.07 -2.28 -8.95
C ASP A 174 37.14 -3.20 -9.58
N GLY A 175 36.85 -3.76 -10.76
CA GLY A 175 37.73 -4.67 -11.50
C GLY A 175 37.89 -6.06 -10.88
N SER A 176 37.03 -6.45 -9.93
CA SER A 176 37.16 -7.70 -9.17
C SER A 176 36.59 -8.93 -9.88
N GLY A 177 35.77 -8.76 -10.94
CA GLY A 177 35.19 -9.89 -11.64
C GLY A 177 34.29 -9.54 -12.84
N ASP A 178 33.55 -10.55 -13.30
CA ASP A 178 32.55 -10.42 -14.36
C ASP A 178 31.26 -9.85 -13.79
N ALA A 179 30.73 -8.81 -14.43
CA ALA A 179 29.48 -8.16 -14.04
C ALA A 179 28.45 -8.19 -15.18
N HIS A 180 27.18 -8.05 -14.84
CA HIS A 180 26.08 -7.95 -15.79
C HIS A 180 25.34 -6.64 -15.58
N THR A 181 24.83 -6.06 -16.67
CA THR A 181 23.94 -4.90 -16.63
C THR A 181 22.55 -5.28 -17.13
N PHE A 182 21.53 -4.90 -16.36
CA PHE A 182 20.12 -5.09 -16.67
C PHE A 182 19.50 -3.71 -16.96
N ALA A 183 19.12 -3.45 -18.21
CA ALA A 183 18.49 -2.20 -18.63
C ALA A 183 16.98 -2.41 -18.80
N PHE A 184 16.21 -2.06 -17.77
CA PHE A 184 14.77 -2.23 -17.74
C PHE A 184 14.07 -1.24 -18.67
N ALA A 185 12.92 -1.62 -19.23
CA ALA A 185 12.06 -0.70 -19.94
C ALA A 185 11.41 0.32 -18.97
N PRO A 186 11.05 1.53 -19.43
CA PRO A 186 10.33 2.50 -18.60
C PRO A 186 9.00 1.94 -18.08
N THR A 187 8.68 2.23 -16.82
CA THR A 187 7.40 1.86 -16.21
C THR A 187 6.24 2.73 -16.71
N GLU A 188 5.01 2.30 -16.45
CA GLU A 188 3.86 3.21 -16.40
C GLU A 188 4.06 4.33 -15.37
N PRO A 189 3.35 5.47 -15.48
CA PRO A 189 3.39 6.52 -14.47
C PRO A 189 2.95 5.99 -13.10
N MET A 190 3.84 6.07 -12.12
CA MET A 190 3.61 5.61 -10.75
C MET A 190 4.32 6.53 -9.75
N SER A 191 3.99 6.38 -8.47
CA SER A 191 4.64 7.10 -7.37
C SER A 191 6.02 6.51 -7.08
N SER A 192 6.96 7.30 -6.56
CA SER A 192 8.32 6.78 -6.31
C SER A 192 8.37 5.66 -5.27
N TYR A 193 7.47 5.67 -4.29
CA TYR A 193 7.46 4.71 -3.19
C TYR A 193 7.10 3.29 -3.61
N VAL A 194 6.43 3.10 -4.77
CA VAL A 194 6.08 1.78 -5.31
C VAL A 194 7.10 1.25 -6.33
N THR A 195 8.20 1.96 -6.53
CA THR A 195 9.32 1.43 -7.33
C THR A 195 10.10 0.39 -6.54
N ALA A 196 10.69 -0.59 -7.22
CA ALA A 196 11.45 -1.64 -6.55
C ALA A 196 12.70 -2.09 -7.31
N ILE A 197 13.71 -2.47 -6.54
CA ILE A 197 14.93 -3.13 -6.99
C ILE A 197 15.21 -4.30 -6.04
N VAL A 198 15.17 -5.50 -6.58
CA VAL A 198 15.56 -6.74 -5.90
C VAL A 198 16.72 -7.33 -6.68
N ALA A 199 17.84 -7.58 -6.01
CA ALA A 199 19.06 -8.06 -6.66
C ALA A 199 19.79 -9.09 -5.81
N GLY A 200 20.28 -10.14 -6.44
CA GLY A 200 20.93 -11.25 -5.75
C GLY A 200 20.68 -12.56 -6.49
N PRO A 201 21.18 -13.69 -5.98
CA PRO A 201 20.97 -14.99 -6.59
C PRO A 201 19.58 -15.56 -6.26
N TYR A 202 18.53 -14.76 -6.45
CA TYR A 202 17.14 -15.17 -6.30
C TYR A 202 16.78 -16.25 -7.32
N VAL A 203 16.06 -17.25 -6.86
CA VAL A 203 15.58 -18.40 -7.66
C VAL A 203 14.09 -18.59 -7.44
N GLY A 204 13.40 -19.16 -8.42
CA GLY A 204 11.94 -19.19 -8.38
C GLY A 204 11.30 -19.98 -9.50
N ALA A 205 9.99 -19.78 -9.63
CA ALA A 205 9.19 -20.31 -10.73
C ALA A 205 8.38 -19.18 -11.37
N THR A 206 8.08 -19.35 -12.66
CA THR A 206 7.34 -18.37 -13.45
C THR A 206 6.08 -19.00 -14.03
N ASP A 207 5.10 -18.17 -14.34
CA ASP A 207 3.88 -18.51 -15.06
C ASP A 207 3.39 -17.27 -15.82
N GLU A 208 2.22 -17.35 -16.42
CA GLU A 208 1.59 -16.22 -17.11
C GLU A 208 0.11 -16.11 -16.74
N TYR A 209 -0.41 -14.89 -16.77
CA TYR A 209 -1.83 -14.59 -16.64
C TYR A 209 -2.31 -13.82 -17.89
N VAL A 210 -3.49 -14.15 -18.40
CA VAL A 210 -4.11 -13.37 -19.48
C VAL A 210 -5.12 -12.44 -18.85
N ALA A 211 -4.81 -11.15 -18.84
CA ALA A 211 -5.68 -10.10 -18.34
C ALA A 211 -6.99 -10.01 -19.15
N SER A 212 -8.01 -9.41 -18.56
CA SER A 212 -9.34 -9.21 -19.16
C SER A 212 -9.30 -8.37 -20.45
N ASP A 213 -8.26 -7.57 -20.66
CA ASP A 213 -8.01 -6.82 -21.90
C ASP A 213 -7.26 -7.64 -22.98
N GLY A 214 -6.89 -8.89 -22.68
CA GLY A 214 -6.20 -9.82 -23.57
C GLY A 214 -4.67 -9.76 -23.51
N ARG A 215 -4.06 -8.89 -22.68
CA ARG A 215 -2.60 -8.88 -22.50
C ARG A 215 -2.14 -10.08 -21.68
N THR A 216 -1.02 -10.66 -22.07
CA THR A 216 -0.30 -11.64 -21.25
C THR A 216 0.58 -10.89 -20.26
N VAL A 217 0.36 -11.13 -18.98
CA VAL A 217 1.11 -10.61 -17.83
C VAL A 217 2.04 -11.72 -17.34
N PRO A 218 3.37 -11.58 -17.47
CA PRO A 218 4.32 -12.51 -16.88
C PRO A 218 4.22 -12.50 -15.35
N LEU A 219 4.26 -13.68 -14.76
CA LEU A 219 4.23 -13.88 -13.31
C LEU A 219 5.52 -14.56 -12.83
N GLY A 220 5.97 -14.20 -11.64
CA GLY A 220 7.12 -14.84 -11.00
C GLY A 220 6.93 -14.97 -9.49
N VAL A 221 7.47 -16.05 -8.91
CA VAL A 221 7.59 -16.24 -7.45
C VAL A 221 9.02 -16.61 -7.13
N TYR A 222 9.71 -15.76 -6.36
CA TYR A 222 11.14 -15.88 -6.10
C TYR A 222 11.48 -15.88 -4.61
N CYS A 223 12.58 -16.52 -4.24
CA CYS A 223 13.19 -16.44 -2.92
C CYS A 223 14.70 -16.70 -2.99
N ARG A 224 15.37 -16.61 -1.85
CA ARG A 224 16.76 -17.05 -1.69
C ARG A 224 16.93 -18.55 -1.94
N LYS A 225 18.11 -18.95 -2.44
CA LYS A 225 18.44 -20.34 -2.79
C LYS A 225 18.19 -21.30 -1.63
N SER A 226 18.56 -20.91 -0.41
CA SER A 226 18.39 -21.71 0.80
C SER A 226 16.94 -22.01 1.19
N LEU A 227 15.95 -21.36 0.57
CA LEU A 227 14.52 -21.54 0.84
C LEU A 227 13.74 -22.18 -0.31
N VAL A 228 14.35 -22.32 -1.50
CA VAL A 228 13.62 -22.72 -2.72
C VAL A 228 12.97 -24.11 -2.61
N GLU A 229 13.59 -25.04 -1.87
CA GLU A 229 13.04 -26.38 -1.65
C GLU A 229 11.75 -26.39 -0.80
N HIS A 230 11.49 -25.29 -0.08
CA HIS A 230 10.33 -25.11 0.78
C HIS A 230 9.27 -24.18 0.15
N MET A 231 9.51 -23.67 -1.05
CA MET A 231 8.63 -22.71 -1.70
C MET A 231 7.43 -23.40 -2.35
N ASP A 232 6.22 -22.98 -1.97
CA ASP A 232 4.96 -23.46 -2.56
C ASP A 232 4.59 -22.67 -3.83
N SER A 233 5.52 -22.51 -4.78
CA SER A 233 5.34 -21.59 -5.93
C SER A 233 4.05 -21.85 -6.71
N ALA A 234 3.67 -23.11 -6.90
CA ALA A 234 2.46 -23.47 -7.62
C ALA A 234 1.17 -23.03 -6.90
N GLU A 235 1.11 -23.11 -5.56
CA GLU A 235 -0.05 -22.62 -4.79
C GLU A 235 -0.13 -21.09 -4.85
N ILE A 236 1.02 -20.41 -4.72
CA ILE A 236 1.10 -18.94 -4.75
C ILE A 236 0.68 -18.42 -6.13
N LEU A 237 1.22 -18.97 -7.22
CA LEU A 237 0.86 -18.59 -8.59
C LEU A 237 -0.62 -18.87 -8.90
N ASP A 238 -1.15 -20.01 -8.46
CA ASP A 238 -2.58 -20.33 -8.62
C ASP A 238 -3.49 -19.34 -7.87
N LEU A 239 -3.18 -19.06 -6.59
CA LEU A 239 -3.93 -18.08 -5.80
C LEU A 239 -3.89 -16.70 -6.45
N THR A 240 -2.72 -16.29 -6.94
CA THR A 240 -2.51 -14.99 -7.59
C THR A 240 -3.37 -14.86 -8.84
N LYS A 241 -3.39 -15.89 -9.71
CA LYS A 241 -4.25 -15.91 -10.91
C LYS A 241 -5.74 -15.86 -10.58
N ARG A 242 -6.17 -16.55 -9.52
CA ARG A 242 -7.56 -16.44 -9.01
C ARG A 242 -7.86 -15.04 -8.51
N GLY A 243 -6.94 -14.42 -7.79
CA GLY A 243 -7.04 -13.04 -7.33
C GLY A 243 -7.16 -12.04 -8.48
N PHE A 244 -6.32 -12.17 -9.51
CA PHE A 244 -6.40 -11.33 -10.72
C PHE A 244 -7.78 -11.39 -11.36
N ALA A 245 -8.27 -12.60 -11.64
CA ALA A 245 -9.57 -12.80 -12.27
C ALA A 245 -10.72 -12.24 -11.41
N TYR A 246 -10.60 -12.36 -10.08
CA TYR A 246 -11.58 -11.84 -9.14
C TYR A 246 -11.60 -10.30 -9.11
N TYR A 247 -10.43 -9.66 -8.99
CA TYR A 247 -10.35 -8.20 -8.90
C TYR A 247 -10.68 -7.50 -10.22
N GLU A 248 -10.25 -8.04 -11.36
CA GLU A 248 -10.62 -7.48 -12.66
C GLU A 248 -12.14 -7.51 -12.90
N ASP A 249 -12.83 -8.59 -12.50
CA ASP A 249 -14.30 -8.69 -12.56
C ASP A 249 -14.97 -7.73 -11.57
N LEU A 250 -14.53 -7.75 -10.31
CA LEU A 250 -15.12 -6.95 -9.23
C LEU A 250 -14.99 -5.44 -9.49
N PHE A 251 -13.82 -5.01 -9.96
CA PHE A 251 -13.48 -3.61 -10.22
C PHE A 251 -13.74 -3.18 -11.66
N ALA A 252 -14.19 -4.09 -12.53
CA ALA A 252 -14.41 -3.88 -13.96
C ALA A 252 -13.27 -3.09 -14.65
N THR A 253 -12.04 -3.32 -14.19
CA THR A 253 -10.85 -2.57 -14.59
C THR A 253 -9.70 -3.56 -14.78
N PRO A 254 -9.12 -3.67 -15.99
CA PRO A 254 -7.97 -4.53 -16.24
C PRO A 254 -6.76 -4.15 -15.38
N TYR A 255 -5.88 -5.11 -15.12
CA TYR A 255 -4.62 -4.88 -14.42
C TYR A 255 -3.76 -3.82 -15.11
N ALA A 256 -3.17 -2.89 -14.36
CA ALA A 256 -2.57 -1.69 -14.94
C ALA A 256 -1.14 -1.84 -15.47
N PHE A 257 -0.37 -2.83 -14.99
CA PHE A 257 1.08 -2.91 -15.21
C PHE A 257 1.48 -4.04 -16.17
N THR A 258 2.78 -4.10 -16.50
CA THR A 258 3.32 -5.01 -17.52
C THR A 258 3.67 -6.41 -17.02
N LYS A 259 3.90 -6.61 -15.72
CA LYS A 259 4.20 -7.91 -15.10
C LYS A 259 3.77 -7.95 -13.63
N TYR A 260 3.88 -9.10 -12.97
CA TYR A 260 3.65 -9.24 -11.53
C TYR A 260 4.53 -10.33 -10.91
N ASP A 261 5.59 -9.91 -10.23
CA ASP A 261 6.45 -10.81 -9.45
C ASP A 261 6.14 -10.72 -7.95
N GLN A 262 6.30 -11.84 -7.25
CA GLN A 262 6.24 -11.95 -5.79
C GLN A 262 7.58 -12.47 -5.26
N ILE A 263 8.28 -11.65 -4.50
CA ILE A 263 9.62 -11.95 -4.00
C ILE A 263 9.57 -12.07 -2.48
N PHE A 264 9.91 -13.25 -1.97
CA PHE A 264 10.04 -13.48 -0.53
C PHE A 264 11.46 -13.10 -0.08
N VAL A 265 11.56 -11.99 0.65
CA VAL A 265 12.82 -11.32 1.01
C VAL A 265 13.16 -11.49 2.51
N PRO A 266 14.46 -11.53 2.87
CA PRO A 266 14.89 -11.69 4.26
C PRO A 266 14.74 -10.40 5.07
N GLU A 267 14.67 -10.49 6.40
CA GLU A 267 14.68 -9.34 7.33
C GLU A 267 13.66 -8.23 7.01
N PHE A 268 12.49 -8.60 6.48
CA PHE A 268 11.45 -7.65 6.11
C PHE A 268 10.63 -7.21 7.33
N ASN A 269 10.48 -5.89 7.52
CA ASN A 269 9.81 -5.31 8.69
C ASN A 269 8.28 -5.50 8.67
N ALA A 270 7.69 -5.41 7.49
CA ALA A 270 6.24 -5.52 7.30
C ALA A 270 5.79 -6.95 6.95
N GLY A 271 4.51 -7.13 6.67
CA GLY A 271 4.00 -8.39 6.11
C GLY A 271 4.46 -8.57 4.66
N ALA A 272 4.30 -7.51 3.88
CA ALA A 272 4.67 -7.39 2.48
C ALA A 272 4.64 -5.90 2.08
N MET A 273 4.93 -5.60 0.81
CA MET A 273 4.87 -4.26 0.21
C MET A 273 4.47 -4.40 -1.26
N GLU A 274 3.55 -3.55 -1.68
CA GLU A 274 2.83 -3.59 -2.94
C GLU A 274 3.61 -3.04 -4.15
N ASN A 275 4.95 -3.03 -4.15
CA ASN A 275 5.70 -2.37 -5.22
C ASN A 275 5.19 -2.81 -6.62
N ALA A 276 4.76 -1.85 -7.44
CA ALA A 276 3.97 -2.11 -8.65
C ALA A 276 4.62 -3.16 -9.57
N GLY A 277 4.02 -4.35 -9.67
CA GLY A 277 4.54 -5.46 -10.48
C GLY A 277 5.77 -6.19 -9.93
N CYS A 278 6.29 -5.83 -8.76
CA CYS A 278 7.45 -6.43 -8.08
C CYS A 278 7.24 -6.49 -6.56
N VAL A 279 6.17 -7.18 -6.14
CA VAL A 279 5.71 -7.25 -4.76
C VAL A 279 6.72 -8.01 -3.89
N THR A 280 7.04 -7.47 -2.72
CA THR A 280 7.93 -8.12 -1.76
C THR A 280 7.17 -8.63 -0.55
N HIS A 281 7.47 -9.84 -0.09
CA HIS A 281 6.87 -10.47 1.09
C HIS A 281 7.96 -10.86 2.09
N ARG A 282 7.65 -10.88 3.39
CA ARG A 282 8.57 -11.48 4.37
C ARG A 282 8.73 -12.98 4.12
N ASP A 283 9.97 -13.48 4.17
CA ASP A 283 10.29 -14.89 3.90
C ASP A 283 9.75 -15.88 4.95
N ASP A 284 9.27 -15.41 6.11
CA ASP A 284 8.56 -16.22 7.10
C ASP A 284 7.27 -16.89 6.59
N TYR A 285 6.73 -16.44 5.46
CA TYR A 285 5.63 -17.08 4.74
C TYR A 285 6.06 -18.31 3.93
N ILE A 286 7.36 -18.64 3.89
CA ILE A 286 7.90 -19.90 3.37
C ILE A 286 8.03 -20.88 4.53
N PHE A 287 7.21 -21.94 4.52
CA PHE A 287 7.10 -22.84 5.66
C PHE A 287 8.02 -24.06 5.51
N ARG A 288 9.09 -24.12 6.31
CA ARG A 288 10.05 -25.25 6.32
C ARG A 288 9.48 -26.55 6.93
N SER A 289 8.39 -26.45 7.66
CA SER A 289 7.67 -27.58 8.24
C SER A 289 6.17 -27.31 8.15
N ARG A 290 5.34 -28.33 8.41
CA ARG A 290 3.89 -28.22 8.30
C ARG A 290 3.37 -27.06 9.16
N PRO A 291 2.85 -25.97 8.54
CA PRO A 291 2.37 -24.83 9.28
C PRO A 291 1.01 -25.12 9.93
N VAL A 292 0.63 -24.29 10.91
CA VAL A 292 -0.78 -24.20 11.34
C VAL A 292 -1.58 -23.50 10.25
N GLU A 293 -2.83 -23.94 10.04
CA GLU A 293 -3.65 -23.46 8.92
C GLU A 293 -3.87 -21.95 8.94
N ALA A 294 -3.97 -21.34 10.12
CA ALA A 294 -4.11 -19.89 10.29
C ALA A 294 -2.93 -19.09 9.70
N ARG A 295 -1.71 -19.66 9.67
CA ARG A 295 -0.56 -19.01 9.02
C ARG A 295 -0.64 -19.09 7.49
N VAL A 296 -1.21 -20.16 6.97
CA VAL A 296 -1.42 -20.34 5.52
C VAL A 296 -2.55 -19.43 5.04
N GLU A 297 -3.62 -19.31 5.83
CA GLU A 297 -4.68 -18.32 5.64
C GLU A 297 -4.11 -16.91 5.62
N ARG A 298 -3.27 -16.54 6.60
CA ARG A 298 -2.63 -15.22 6.65
C ARG A 298 -1.76 -14.96 5.42
N ARG A 299 -0.97 -15.93 4.95
CA ARG A 299 -0.22 -15.82 3.69
C ARG A 299 -1.14 -15.53 2.51
N ALA A 300 -2.27 -16.24 2.42
CA ALA A 300 -3.23 -16.05 1.34
C ALA A 300 -3.89 -14.66 1.37
N VAL A 301 -4.27 -14.18 2.57
CA VAL A 301 -4.80 -12.83 2.76
C VAL A 301 -3.76 -11.79 2.33
N THR A 302 -2.50 -11.91 2.79
CA THR A 302 -1.43 -10.98 2.40
C THR A 302 -1.20 -10.98 0.88
N ILE A 303 -1.13 -12.13 0.22
CA ILE A 303 -0.98 -12.18 -1.26
C ILE A 303 -2.12 -11.44 -1.95
N LEU A 304 -3.36 -11.63 -1.49
CA LEU A 304 -4.53 -10.96 -2.07
C LEU A 304 -4.60 -9.47 -1.70
N HIS A 305 -4.02 -9.06 -0.56
CA HIS A 305 -3.87 -7.67 -0.13
C HIS A 305 -2.95 -6.91 -1.07
N GLU A 306 -1.73 -7.40 -1.25
CA GLU A 306 -0.76 -6.78 -2.16
C GLU A 306 -1.27 -6.72 -3.60
N LEU A 307 -1.99 -7.76 -4.04
CA LEU A 307 -2.58 -7.76 -5.37
C LEU A 307 -3.70 -6.71 -5.52
N ALA A 308 -4.47 -6.43 -4.46
CA ALA A 308 -5.51 -5.40 -4.51
C ALA A 308 -4.92 -3.99 -4.67
N HIS A 309 -3.73 -3.75 -4.10
CA HIS A 309 -3.03 -2.47 -4.19
C HIS A 309 -2.68 -2.04 -5.61
N MET A 310 -2.54 -3.00 -6.53
CA MET A 310 -2.35 -2.73 -7.95
C MET A 310 -3.44 -1.82 -8.54
N TRP A 311 -4.66 -1.84 -7.98
CA TRP A 311 -5.74 -0.90 -8.28
C TRP A 311 -5.80 0.27 -7.28
N PHE A 312 -5.65 -0.02 -5.98
CA PHE A 312 -5.78 0.93 -4.88
C PHE A 312 -4.45 1.20 -4.18
N GLY A 313 -3.77 2.25 -4.59
CA GLY A 313 -2.44 2.61 -4.12
C GLY A 313 -1.50 2.85 -5.27
N ASP A 314 -1.51 1.96 -6.27
CA ASP A 314 -0.57 2.07 -7.38
C ASP A 314 -1.20 2.79 -8.59
N MET A 315 -2.26 2.20 -9.16
CA MET A 315 -2.95 2.78 -10.31
C MET A 315 -3.64 4.08 -9.92
N VAL A 316 -4.42 4.08 -8.84
CA VAL A 316 -4.98 5.28 -8.23
C VAL A 316 -4.37 5.44 -6.85
N THR A 317 -3.66 6.55 -6.64
CA THR A 317 -2.89 6.82 -5.42
C THR A 317 -3.48 8.01 -4.69
N MET A 318 -3.37 8.09 -3.37
CA MET A 318 -3.71 9.31 -2.65
C MET A 318 -2.87 10.51 -3.12
N THR A 319 -3.44 11.72 -3.09
CA THR A 319 -2.69 12.97 -3.35
C THR A 319 -1.66 13.24 -2.24
N TRP A 320 -2.04 12.95 -1.01
CA TRP A 320 -1.17 13.03 0.17
C TRP A 320 -1.58 11.96 1.17
N TRP A 321 -0.68 11.63 2.08
CA TRP A 321 -0.83 10.57 3.08
C TRP A 321 -2.04 10.71 4.04
N ASN A 322 -2.75 11.85 4.04
CA ASN A 322 -4.06 11.98 4.72
C ASN A 322 -5.03 10.84 4.35
N ASP A 323 -5.00 10.44 3.08
CA ASP A 323 -5.86 9.41 2.54
C ASP A 323 -5.14 8.07 2.38
N LEU A 324 -4.03 7.84 3.09
CA LEU A 324 -3.34 6.54 3.10
C LEU A 324 -4.30 5.39 3.49
N TRP A 325 -5.19 5.64 4.45
CA TRP A 325 -6.22 4.68 4.83
C TRP A 325 -7.08 4.23 3.64
N LEU A 326 -7.25 5.07 2.62
CA LEU A 326 -7.99 4.72 1.42
C LEU A 326 -7.33 3.58 0.65
N ASN A 327 -6.00 3.55 0.59
CA ASN A 327 -5.29 2.43 -0.01
C ASN A 327 -5.41 1.20 0.89
N GLU A 328 -5.01 1.35 2.15
CA GLU A 328 -4.79 0.23 3.06
C GLU A 328 -6.08 -0.44 3.54
N SER A 329 -7.09 0.35 3.88
CA SER A 329 -8.38 -0.20 4.27
C SER A 329 -9.07 -0.90 3.11
N PHE A 330 -8.91 -0.41 1.87
CA PHE A 330 -9.51 -1.04 0.70
C PHE A 330 -8.81 -2.36 0.39
N ALA A 331 -7.48 -2.40 0.40
CA ALA A 331 -6.74 -3.62 0.23
C ALA A 331 -7.10 -4.66 1.32
N GLU A 332 -7.17 -4.25 2.59
CA GLU A 332 -7.53 -5.14 3.71
C GLU A 332 -8.97 -5.66 3.61
N PHE A 333 -9.92 -4.79 3.25
CA PHE A 333 -11.32 -5.18 3.06
C PHE A 333 -11.49 -6.14 1.88
N THR A 334 -10.90 -5.80 0.73
CA THR A 334 -11.07 -6.57 -0.51
C THR A 334 -10.30 -7.87 -0.48
N SER A 335 -9.14 -7.94 0.17
CA SER A 335 -8.38 -9.19 0.38
C SER A 335 -9.11 -10.14 1.31
N THR A 336 -9.73 -9.64 2.39
CA THR A 336 -10.57 -10.46 3.27
C THR A 336 -11.80 -10.97 2.53
N LEU A 337 -12.44 -10.13 1.71
CA LEU A 337 -13.56 -10.52 0.87
C LEU A 337 -13.17 -11.59 -0.16
N ALA A 338 -12.09 -11.35 -0.91
CA ALA A 338 -11.56 -12.28 -1.91
C ALA A 338 -11.21 -13.61 -1.27
N THR A 339 -10.51 -13.59 -0.13
CA THR A 339 -10.16 -14.80 0.63
C THR A 339 -11.40 -15.62 0.95
N ALA A 340 -12.46 -14.98 1.48
CA ALA A 340 -13.70 -15.66 1.82
C ALA A 340 -14.46 -16.24 0.59
N GLU A 341 -14.28 -15.66 -0.59
CA GLU A 341 -15.08 -16.00 -1.78
C GLU A 341 -14.37 -16.94 -2.76
N ILE A 342 -13.04 -16.88 -2.87
CA ILE A 342 -12.29 -17.60 -3.92
C ILE A 342 -11.34 -18.67 -3.38
N THR A 343 -11.26 -18.83 -2.06
CA THR A 343 -10.35 -19.78 -1.42
C THR A 343 -11.08 -20.80 -0.55
N ARG A 344 -10.32 -21.69 0.10
CA ARG A 344 -10.86 -22.67 1.07
C ARG A 344 -11.25 -22.06 2.42
N TRP A 345 -10.87 -20.81 2.70
CA TRP A 345 -11.12 -20.12 3.96
C TRP A 345 -12.39 -19.26 3.89
N ASP A 346 -13.53 -19.92 3.69
CA ASP A 346 -14.84 -19.26 3.60
C ASP A 346 -15.28 -18.53 4.89
N GLN A 347 -14.55 -18.77 6.00
CA GLN A 347 -14.72 -18.10 7.30
C GLN A 347 -13.69 -16.99 7.56
N ALA A 348 -12.97 -16.48 6.55
CA ALA A 348 -11.96 -15.42 6.75
C ALA A 348 -12.50 -14.19 7.52
N TRP A 349 -13.78 -13.83 7.32
CA TRP A 349 -14.43 -12.79 8.11
C TRP A 349 -14.50 -13.11 9.60
N THR A 350 -14.62 -14.37 10.01
CA THR A 350 -14.55 -14.77 11.43
C THR A 350 -13.16 -14.53 12.00
N THR A 351 -12.12 -14.87 11.23
CA THR A 351 -10.72 -14.59 11.59
C THR A 351 -10.49 -13.09 11.73
N PHE A 352 -10.91 -12.29 10.73
CA PHE A 352 -10.84 -10.83 10.74
C PHE A 352 -11.52 -10.23 11.98
N GLN A 353 -12.75 -10.67 12.30
CA GLN A 353 -13.51 -10.15 13.44
C GLN A 353 -12.86 -10.50 14.79
N THR A 354 -12.10 -11.59 14.85
CA THR A 354 -11.45 -12.05 16.09
C THR A 354 -10.10 -11.38 16.30
N LEU A 355 -9.31 -11.23 15.24
CA LEU A 355 -7.94 -10.73 15.31
C LEU A 355 -7.87 -9.25 14.95
N GLU A 356 -8.12 -8.89 13.69
CA GLU A 356 -7.95 -7.54 13.16
C GLU A 356 -8.87 -6.53 13.85
N LYS A 357 -10.16 -6.85 13.95
CA LYS A 357 -11.11 -5.95 14.61
C LYS A 357 -10.82 -5.78 16.11
N SER A 358 -10.29 -6.79 16.77
CA SER A 358 -9.87 -6.68 18.18
C SER A 358 -8.65 -5.77 18.31
N TRP A 359 -7.69 -5.88 17.39
CA TRP A 359 -6.53 -4.98 17.32
C TRP A 359 -6.96 -3.53 17.11
N ALA A 360 -7.87 -3.28 16.14
CA ALA A 360 -8.47 -1.97 15.92
C ALA A 360 -9.12 -1.38 17.18
N TYR A 361 -9.94 -2.17 17.91
CA TYR A 361 -10.57 -1.71 19.14
C TYR A 361 -9.57 -1.37 20.24
N ASN A 362 -8.49 -2.14 20.37
CA ASN A 362 -7.46 -1.87 21.36
C ASN A 362 -6.72 -0.57 21.02
N GLN A 363 -6.36 -0.37 19.75
CA GLN A 363 -5.69 0.83 19.26
C GLN A 363 -6.57 2.08 19.43
N ASP A 364 -7.84 2.00 19.07
CA ASP A 364 -8.79 3.12 19.12
C ASP A 364 -9.24 3.51 20.54
N GLN A 365 -8.87 2.71 21.55
CA GLN A 365 -9.10 3.00 22.97
C GLN A 365 -7.88 3.64 23.65
N LEU A 366 -6.73 3.74 22.96
CA LEU A 366 -5.56 4.43 23.49
C LEU A 366 -5.77 5.94 23.51
N SER A 367 -5.04 6.64 24.39
CA SER A 367 -5.06 8.11 24.43
C SER A 367 -4.50 8.76 23.15
N SER A 368 -3.77 7.99 22.34
CA SER A 368 -3.24 8.36 21.03
C SER A 368 -4.19 8.03 19.87
N THR A 369 -5.46 7.69 20.14
CA THR A 369 -6.47 7.46 19.09
C THR A 369 -6.58 8.63 18.11
N HIS A 370 -6.91 8.32 16.86
CA HIS A 370 -7.17 9.28 15.80
C HIS A 370 -8.37 8.83 14.93
N PRO A 371 -8.95 9.75 14.13
CA PRO A 371 -9.90 9.40 13.08
C PRO A 371 -9.27 8.45 12.04
N VAL A 372 -10.11 7.71 11.30
CA VAL A 372 -9.61 6.88 10.18
C VAL A 372 -9.03 7.78 9.07
N ALA A 373 -9.76 8.83 8.71
CA ALA A 373 -9.26 9.91 7.87
C ALA A 373 -8.62 10.99 8.76
N ALA A 374 -7.39 10.73 9.20
CA ALA A 374 -6.63 11.64 10.05
C ALA A 374 -5.97 12.77 9.24
N GLU A 375 -5.75 13.91 9.89
CA GLU A 375 -4.93 14.97 9.31
C GLU A 375 -3.44 14.64 9.50
N ILE A 376 -2.71 14.52 8.39
CA ILE A 376 -1.28 14.25 8.34
C ILE A 376 -0.56 15.52 7.89
N ASN A 377 0.26 16.09 8.77
CA ASN A 377 0.95 17.35 8.49
C ASN A 377 2.33 17.11 7.86
N ASP A 378 2.96 15.99 8.15
CA ASP A 378 4.30 15.65 7.69
C ASP A 378 4.54 14.13 7.67
N LEU A 379 5.71 13.69 7.23
CA LEU A 379 6.04 12.26 7.12
C LEU A 379 6.11 11.53 8.47
N HIS A 380 6.44 12.22 9.56
CA HIS A 380 6.47 11.59 10.87
C HIS A 380 5.07 11.28 11.39
N ASP A 381 4.11 12.16 11.12
CA ASP A 381 2.69 11.87 11.34
C ASP A 381 2.27 10.61 10.57
N VAL A 382 2.80 10.37 9.36
CA VAL A 382 2.48 9.17 8.59
C VAL A 382 2.91 7.90 9.32
N GLU A 383 4.19 7.83 9.73
CA GLU A 383 4.79 6.65 10.38
C GLU A 383 3.99 6.17 11.60
N VAL A 384 3.44 7.10 12.38
CA VAL A 384 2.65 6.77 13.59
C VAL A 384 1.21 6.35 13.28
N ASN A 385 0.69 6.65 12.08
CA ASN A 385 -0.64 6.27 11.64
C ASN A 385 -0.66 4.92 10.89
N PHE A 386 0.49 4.26 10.66
CA PHE A 386 0.56 2.87 10.20
C PHE A 386 0.17 1.89 11.33
N ASP A 387 -1.11 1.87 11.70
CA ASP A 387 -1.59 1.14 12.87
C ASP A 387 -2.96 0.45 12.65
N GLY A 388 -3.50 -0.14 13.73
CA GLY A 388 -4.76 -0.88 13.66
C GLY A 388 -5.99 -0.03 13.29
N ILE A 389 -5.89 1.30 13.35
CA ILE A 389 -6.96 2.20 12.90
C ILE A 389 -6.96 2.29 11.38
N THR A 390 -5.81 2.53 10.76
CA THR A 390 -5.66 2.68 9.29
C THR A 390 -6.02 1.40 8.54
N TYR A 391 -5.64 0.24 9.06
CA TYR A 391 -5.93 -1.05 8.44
C TYR A 391 -7.29 -1.60 8.90
N ALA A 392 -7.35 -2.08 10.14
CA ALA A 392 -8.46 -2.92 10.59
C ALA A 392 -9.74 -2.12 10.94
N LYS A 393 -9.62 -0.94 11.56
CA LYS A 393 -10.80 -0.07 11.80
C LYS A 393 -11.33 0.46 10.48
N GLY A 394 -10.46 0.96 9.61
CA GLY A 394 -10.87 1.47 8.31
C GLY A 394 -11.51 0.39 7.42
N ALA A 395 -10.96 -0.83 7.34
CA ALA A 395 -11.60 -1.96 6.66
C ALA A 395 -12.97 -2.34 7.29
N SER A 396 -13.09 -2.29 8.62
CA SER A 396 -14.36 -2.49 9.32
C SER A 396 -15.40 -1.40 8.98
N VAL A 397 -14.94 -0.16 8.83
CA VAL A 397 -15.77 0.99 8.44
C VAL A 397 -16.18 0.88 6.97
N LEU A 398 -15.31 0.42 6.07
CA LEU A 398 -15.67 0.11 4.68
C LEU A 398 -16.70 -1.01 4.60
N ALA A 399 -16.55 -2.08 5.39
CA ALA A 399 -17.56 -3.14 5.47
C ALA A 399 -18.93 -2.59 5.94
N ALA A 400 -18.93 -1.64 6.89
CA ALA A 400 -20.15 -0.94 7.30
C ALA A 400 -20.71 -0.04 6.18
N LEU A 401 -19.86 0.64 5.42
CA LEU A 401 -20.26 1.46 4.27
C LEU A 401 -20.91 0.60 3.19
N VAL A 402 -20.29 -0.53 2.83
CA VAL A 402 -20.85 -1.52 1.88
C VAL A 402 -22.25 -1.97 2.32
N GLY A 403 -22.43 -2.25 3.62
CA GLY A 403 -23.75 -2.59 4.17
C GLY A 403 -24.75 -1.42 4.16
N TYR A 404 -24.26 -0.18 4.24
CA TYR A 404 -25.06 1.05 4.26
C TYR A 404 -25.55 1.44 2.86
N VAL A 405 -24.67 1.45 1.85
CA VAL A 405 -25.01 1.81 0.46
C VAL A 405 -25.51 0.62 -0.37
N GLY A 406 -25.19 -0.60 0.04
CA GLY A 406 -25.45 -1.85 -0.69
C GLY A 406 -24.25 -2.26 -1.55
N ARG A 407 -23.93 -3.56 -1.55
CA ARG A 407 -22.74 -4.11 -2.22
C ARG A 407 -22.66 -3.76 -3.71
N GLU A 408 -23.76 -3.92 -4.45
CA GLU A 408 -23.81 -3.62 -5.89
C GLU A 408 -23.50 -2.14 -6.15
N ASN A 409 -24.14 -1.23 -5.40
CA ASN A 409 -23.90 0.21 -5.52
C ASN A 409 -22.48 0.59 -5.11
N PHE A 410 -21.93 -0.05 -4.08
CA PHE A 410 -20.57 0.20 -3.63
C PHE A 410 -19.58 -0.11 -4.76
N PHE A 411 -19.60 -1.33 -5.29
CA PHE A 411 -18.66 -1.71 -6.35
C PHE A 411 -18.92 -0.97 -7.66
N ALA A 412 -20.16 -0.64 -8.01
CA ALA A 412 -20.43 0.25 -9.15
C ALA A 412 -19.86 1.67 -8.96
N GLY A 413 -19.83 2.20 -7.73
CA GLY A 413 -19.13 3.44 -7.41
C GLY A 413 -17.61 3.31 -7.51
N ILE A 414 -17.05 2.19 -7.04
CA ILE A 414 -15.62 1.87 -7.20
C ILE A 414 -15.21 1.80 -8.66
N GLN A 415 -15.98 1.11 -9.50
CA GLN A 415 -15.73 1.02 -10.94
C GLN A 415 -15.64 2.40 -11.59
N ARG A 416 -16.54 3.31 -11.22
CA ARG A 416 -16.54 4.70 -11.72
C ARG A 416 -15.34 5.49 -11.19
N TYR A 417 -15.00 5.33 -9.93
CA TYR A 417 -13.85 5.97 -9.30
C TYR A 417 -12.54 5.54 -9.99
N LEU A 418 -12.30 4.25 -10.16
CA LEU A 418 -11.10 3.75 -10.83
C LEU A 418 -11.04 4.21 -12.29
N ALA A 419 -12.16 4.17 -13.02
CA ALA A 419 -12.23 4.66 -14.39
C ALA A 419 -11.95 6.17 -14.52
N ALA A 420 -12.37 6.98 -13.54
CA ALA A 420 -12.18 8.42 -13.55
C ALA A 420 -10.76 8.84 -13.15
N HIS A 421 -10.06 8.04 -12.34
CA HIS A 421 -8.79 8.41 -11.71
C HIS A 421 -7.61 7.49 -12.08
N ALA A 422 -7.77 6.56 -13.02
CA ALA A 422 -6.70 5.65 -13.45
C ALA A 422 -5.40 6.41 -13.79
N TYR A 423 -4.27 5.91 -13.26
CA TYR A 423 -2.93 6.50 -13.39
C TYR A 423 -2.77 7.91 -12.83
N SER A 424 -3.68 8.34 -11.94
CA SER A 424 -3.65 9.66 -11.32
C SER A 424 -3.73 9.56 -9.80
N ASN A 425 -3.89 10.72 -9.17
CA ASN A 425 -4.09 10.84 -7.73
C ASN A 425 -5.54 11.21 -7.42
N ALA A 426 -5.99 10.83 -6.24
CA ALA A 426 -7.33 11.10 -5.77
C ALA A 426 -7.36 11.40 -4.27
N GLU A 427 -8.42 12.07 -3.84
CA GLU A 427 -8.74 12.35 -2.44
C GLU A 427 -10.00 11.60 -2.02
N LEU A 428 -10.26 11.51 -0.71
CA LEU A 428 -11.50 10.94 -0.18
C LEU A 428 -12.76 11.56 -0.82
N GLY A 429 -12.74 12.85 -1.10
CA GLY A 429 -13.86 13.55 -1.77
C GLY A 429 -14.18 12.97 -3.15
N ASP A 430 -13.19 12.45 -3.87
CA ASP A 430 -13.36 11.87 -5.20
C ASP A 430 -14.11 10.54 -5.14
N LEU A 431 -13.71 9.66 -4.22
CA LEU A 431 -14.41 8.40 -3.97
C LEU A 431 -15.86 8.65 -3.56
N LEU A 432 -16.08 9.57 -2.61
CA LEU A 432 -17.41 9.85 -2.07
C LEU A 432 -18.35 10.38 -3.17
N ARG A 433 -17.87 11.26 -4.06
CA ARG A 433 -18.67 11.76 -5.17
C ARG A 433 -19.22 10.64 -6.05
N GLU A 434 -18.42 9.64 -6.38
CA GLU A 434 -18.87 8.51 -7.20
C GLU A 434 -19.82 7.58 -6.42
N LEU A 435 -19.56 7.33 -5.14
CA LEU A 435 -20.43 6.52 -4.29
C LEU A 435 -21.80 7.18 -4.07
N GLU A 436 -21.85 8.50 -3.83
CA GLU A 436 -23.11 9.24 -3.69
C GLU A 436 -23.90 9.24 -5.00
N ALA A 437 -23.23 9.43 -6.14
CA ALA A 437 -23.85 9.41 -7.46
C ALA A 437 -24.51 8.07 -7.79
N VAL A 438 -23.87 6.95 -7.44
CA VAL A 438 -24.42 5.61 -7.69
C VAL A 438 -25.47 5.21 -6.65
N SER A 439 -25.20 5.46 -5.36
CA SER A 439 -26.10 5.02 -4.28
C SER A 439 -27.33 5.90 -4.11
N GLY A 440 -27.30 7.14 -4.60
CA GLY A 440 -28.35 8.14 -4.41
C GLY A 440 -28.49 8.60 -2.96
N ARG A 441 -27.47 8.38 -2.12
CA ARG A 441 -27.44 8.73 -0.69
C ARG A 441 -26.46 9.86 -0.47
N ASP A 442 -26.84 10.80 0.39
CA ASP A 442 -25.89 11.75 0.99
C ASP A 442 -25.05 11.01 2.04
N LEU A 443 -23.74 10.97 1.83
CA LEU A 443 -22.77 10.32 2.69
C LEU A 443 -22.06 11.32 3.61
N SER A 444 -22.26 12.63 3.46
CA SER A 444 -21.56 13.67 4.22
C SER A 444 -21.59 13.45 5.74
N SER A 445 -22.79 13.24 6.31
CA SER A 445 -22.94 12.96 7.74
C SER A 445 -22.36 11.61 8.14
N TRP A 446 -22.41 10.61 7.27
CA TRP A 446 -21.90 9.28 7.57
C TRP A 446 -20.37 9.31 7.61
N THR A 447 -19.75 9.89 6.58
CA THR A 447 -18.31 10.09 6.45
C THR A 447 -17.75 10.84 7.64
N ARG A 448 -18.38 11.97 8.02
CA ARG A 448 -17.93 12.72 9.19
C ARG A 448 -17.87 11.86 10.44
N LEU A 449 -18.96 11.17 10.75
CA LEU A 449 -19.10 10.39 11.99
C LEU A 449 -18.22 9.14 12.01
N TRP A 450 -18.04 8.47 10.86
CA TRP A 450 -17.36 7.18 10.79
C TRP A 450 -15.89 7.25 10.40
N LEU A 451 -15.51 8.23 9.57
CA LEU A 451 -14.15 8.38 9.05
C LEU A 451 -13.40 9.54 9.71
N GLN A 452 -14.06 10.68 9.93
CA GLN A 452 -13.40 11.91 10.39
C GLN A 452 -13.48 12.14 11.92
N GLU A 453 -14.13 11.23 12.66
CA GLU A 453 -14.22 11.29 14.12
C GLU A 453 -13.64 10.03 14.79
N ALA A 454 -12.82 10.24 15.82
CA ALA A 454 -12.15 9.19 16.57
C ALA A 454 -13.07 8.41 17.54
N GLY A 455 -12.58 7.29 18.06
CA GLY A 455 -13.25 6.47 19.07
C GLY A 455 -14.44 5.63 18.56
N VAL A 456 -15.10 4.94 19.48
CA VAL A 456 -16.18 3.96 19.21
C VAL A 456 -17.42 4.22 20.05
N THR A 457 -18.58 3.75 19.57
CA THR A 457 -19.82 3.71 20.36
C THR A 457 -20.12 2.29 20.81
N THR A 458 -20.61 2.13 22.04
CA THR A 458 -21.11 0.86 22.55
C THR A 458 -22.58 0.68 22.15
N LEU A 459 -22.93 -0.52 21.66
CA LEU A 459 -24.32 -0.94 21.49
C LEU A 459 -24.67 -1.96 22.59
N ARG A 460 -25.68 -1.65 23.39
CA ARG A 460 -26.13 -2.50 24.51
C ARG A 460 -27.59 -2.89 24.32
N LEU A 461 -27.88 -4.19 24.36
CA LEU A 461 -29.25 -4.68 24.37
C LEU A 461 -29.84 -4.50 25.78
N GLU A 462 -30.92 -3.76 25.86
CA GLU A 462 -31.77 -3.68 27.04
C GLU A 462 -33.02 -4.51 26.84
N VAL A 463 -33.27 -5.40 27.79
CA VAL A 463 -34.40 -6.32 27.77
C VAL A 463 -35.21 -6.13 29.04
N VAL A 464 -36.53 -6.00 28.88
CA VAL A 464 -37.49 -6.06 29.98
C VAL A 464 -38.22 -7.38 29.88
N THR A 465 -38.35 -8.08 31.01
CA THR A 465 -39.08 -9.35 31.10
C THR A 465 -40.25 -9.24 32.07
N ASP A 466 -41.27 -10.06 31.87
CA ASP A 466 -42.32 -10.29 32.87
C ASP A 466 -41.86 -11.25 33.98
N ALA A 467 -42.79 -11.60 34.89
CA ALA A 467 -42.54 -12.50 36.02
C ALA A 467 -42.21 -13.93 35.60
N ASP A 468 -42.59 -14.35 34.38
CA ASP A 468 -42.33 -15.67 33.82
C ASP A 468 -41.03 -15.69 32.99
N GLY A 469 -40.30 -14.57 32.95
CA GLY A 469 -39.06 -14.42 32.19
C GLY A 469 -39.27 -14.20 30.69
N VAL A 470 -40.50 -13.92 30.26
CA VAL A 470 -40.81 -13.62 28.85
C VAL A 470 -40.37 -12.20 28.55
N ILE A 471 -39.62 -12.02 27.46
CA ILE A 471 -39.20 -10.69 26.98
C ILE A 471 -40.43 -9.90 26.52
N THR A 472 -40.76 -8.83 27.24
CA THR A 472 -41.88 -7.92 26.93
C THR A 472 -41.42 -6.68 26.18
N GLN A 473 -40.15 -6.29 26.30
CA GLN A 473 -39.54 -5.21 25.54
C GLN A 473 -38.07 -5.52 25.27
N ALA A 474 -37.59 -5.18 24.08
CA ALA A 474 -36.17 -5.19 23.73
C ALA A 474 -35.82 -3.88 23.02
N ALA A 475 -34.78 -3.19 23.48
CA ALA A 475 -34.27 -1.96 22.90
C ALA A 475 -32.75 -2.06 22.76
N VAL A 476 -32.20 -1.55 21.65
CA VAL A 476 -30.75 -1.39 21.51
C VAL A 476 -30.41 0.04 21.88
N ARG A 477 -29.64 0.23 22.94
CA ARG A 477 -29.09 1.54 23.31
C ARG A 477 -27.72 1.72 22.70
N GLN A 478 -27.48 2.91 22.18
CA GLN A 478 -26.17 3.36 21.79
C GLN A 478 -25.64 4.32 22.85
N GLU A 479 -24.44 4.05 23.34
CA GLU A 479 -23.78 4.80 24.40
C GLU A 479 -22.37 5.20 23.94
N ILE A 480 -21.92 6.36 24.39
CA ILE A 480 -20.54 6.81 24.21
C ILE A 480 -19.79 6.43 25.49
N PRO A 481 -18.69 5.65 25.43
CA PRO A 481 -17.88 5.37 26.61
C PRO A 481 -17.43 6.66 27.30
N ALA A 482 -17.31 6.64 28.63
CA ALA A 482 -16.82 7.79 29.38
C ALA A 482 -15.44 8.22 28.86
N ASP A 483 -15.22 9.53 28.74
CA ASP A 483 -14.00 10.15 28.23
C ASP A 483 -13.64 9.80 26.77
N SER A 484 -14.54 9.15 26.02
CA SER A 484 -14.35 8.89 24.59
C SER A 484 -14.62 10.15 23.76
N PRO A 485 -13.80 10.45 22.73
CA PRO A 485 -14.04 11.55 21.80
C PRO A 485 -15.17 11.27 20.78
N ALA A 486 -15.79 10.08 20.85
CA ALA A 486 -16.78 9.63 19.87
C ALA A 486 -18.12 10.39 19.93
N SER A 487 -18.73 10.60 18.77
CA SER A 487 -20.15 10.93 18.65
C SER A 487 -21.03 9.68 18.50
N LEU A 488 -22.35 9.84 18.69
CA LEU A 488 -23.31 8.82 18.30
C LEU A 488 -23.29 8.63 16.78
N ARG A 489 -23.15 7.38 16.34
CA ARG A 489 -22.99 7.01 14.93
C ARG A 489 -24.23 6.29 14.40
N PRO A 490 -24.65 6.53 13.14
CA PRO A 490 -25.77 5.81 12.55
C PRO A 490 -25.41 4.34 12.37
N HIS A 491 -26.18 3.46 13.02
CA HIS A 491 -26.06 2.00 12.85
C HIS A 491 -27.29 1.42 12.16
N ARG A 492 -27.08 0.38 11.35
CA ARG A 492 -28.16 -0.46 10.83
C ARG A 492 -28.03 -1.85 11.45
N VAL A 493 -28.83 -2.11 12.48
CA VAL A 493 -28.80 -3.38 13.21
C VAL A 493 -29.91 -4.28 12.71
N ARG A 494 -29.59 -5.55 12.39
CA ARG A 494 -30.58 -6.60 12.17
C ARG A 494 -30.66 -7.46 13.43
N SER A 495 -31.80 -7.44 14.11
CA SER A 495 -32.08 -8.34 15.23
C SER A 495 -32.92 -9.53 14.77
N ALA A 496 -32.52 -10.75 15.12
CA ALA A 496 -33.33 -11.95 14.92
C ALA A 496 -33.46 -12.69 16.26
N PRO A 497 -34.69 -12.92 16.78
CA PRO A 497 -34.87 -13.74 17.97
C PRO A 497 -34.64 -15.21 17.62
N THR A 498 -33.65 -15.85 18.24
CA THR A 498 -33.46 -17.29 18.16
C THR A 498 -34.16 -17.97 19.34
N ALA A 499 -35.36 -18.50 19.10
CA ALA A 499 -36.02 -19.37 20.07
C ALA A 499 -35.30 -20.72 20.10
N ARG A 500 -34.80 -21.15 21.27
CA ARG A 500 -34.42 -22.56 21.48
C ARG A 500 -35.66 -23.42 21.22
N PRO A 501 -35.58 -24.52 20.44
CA PRO A 501 -36.75 -25.28 20.06
C PRO A 501 -37.28 -26.07 21.26
N ALA A 502 -38.24 -25.49 21.97
CA ALA A 502 -39.17 -26.21 22.82
C ALA A 502 -40.58 -25.65 22.58
N ARG A 503 -41.25 -26.20 21.55
CA ARG A 503 -42.70 -26.12 21.29
C ARG A 503 -43.38 -24.74 21.44
N ALA A 504 -43.28 -23.86 20.44
CA ALA A 504 -44.29 -22.81 20.15
C ALA A 504 -43.98 -22.10 18.81
N PRO A 505 -44.99 -21.51 18.12
CA PRO A 505 -44.83 -20.98 16.76
C PRO A 505 -44.02 -19.68 16.72
N ILE A 506 -43.21 -19.55 15.67
CA ILE A 506 -42.34 -18.40 15.38
C ILE A 506 -43.21 -17.18 15.04
N ARG A 507 -43.14 -16.11 15.84
CA ARG A 507 -43.57 -14.77 15.42
C ARG A 507 -42.31 -13.94 15.12
N THR A 508 -42.11 -13.64 13.84
CA THR A 508 -41.12 -12.68 13.38
C THR A 508 -41.62 -11.26 13.63
N TRP A 509 -40.85 -10.46 14.36
CA TRP A 509 -41.02 -9.01 14.40
C TRP A 509 -39.88 -8.38 13.59
N SER A 510 -40.22 -7.68 12.51
CA SER A 510 -39.29 -6.82 11.78
C SER A 510 -39.59 -5.38 12.14
N ALA A 511 -38.71 -4.73 12.90
CA ALA A 511 -38.69 -3.28 13.02
C ALA A 511 -37.55 -2.74 12.17
N PRO A 512 -37.79 -1.84 11.20
CA PRO A 512 -36.74 -1.05 10.60
C PRO A 512 -36.35 0.05 11.61
N THR A 513 -35.41 -0.23 12.52
CA THR A 513 -34.90 0.81 13.41
C THR A 513 -33.81 1.59 12.67
N ALA A 514 -34.22 2.64 11.95
CA ALA A 514 -33.33 3.78 11.75
C ALA A 514 -33.21 4.44 13.14
N LEU A 515 -32.03 4.37 13.76
CA LEU A 515 -31.76 5.14 14.97
C LEU A 515 -31.59 6.61 14.57
N SER A 516 -32.71 7.30 14.31
CA SER A 516 -32.74 8.76 14.34
C SER A 516 -33.02 9.18 15.78
N SER A 517 -32.11 9.95 16.38
CA SER A 517 -32.28 10.53 17.70
C SER A 517 -33.47 11.50 17.70
N THR A 518 -34.67 11.00 17.96
CA THR A 518 -35.75 11.83 18.49
C THR A 518 -36.54 11.00 19.47
N SER A 519 -36.48 11.40 20.74
CA SER A 519 -37.45 11.01 21.75
C SER A 519 -38.85 11.32 21.20
N MET A 520 -39.68 10.31 21.02
CA MET A 520 -41.13 10.50 21.07
C MET A 520 -41.74 9.42 21.95
N VAL A 521 -42.26 9.90 23.08
CA VAL A 521 -43.13 9.19 24.00
C VAL A 521 -44.49 9.01 23.32
N SER A 522 -44.91 7.75 23.12
CA SER A 522 -46.24 7.23 23.50
C SER A 522 -46.34 5.74 23.19
#